data_AF-W2SLU6-F1
#
_entry.id   AF-W2SLU6-F1
#
_cell.length_a   1.000
_cell.length_b   1.000
_cell.length_c   1.000
_cell.angle_alpha   90.00
_cell.angle_beta   90.00
_cell.angle_gamma   90.00
#
_symmetry.space_group_name_H-M   'P 1'
#
loop_
_entity.id
_entity.type
_entity.pdbx_description
1 polymer ?
#
loop_
_entity_poly.entity_id
_entity_poly.type
_entity_poly.pdbx_seq_one_letter_code
_entity_poly.pdbx_strand_id
1 'polypeptide(L)'
;MALKDVQNVADTLNVNLTQIDFDRLDFGEANALDTFYNADVALVDVTVQQQQPSLCYHIGVRESMNQSYNILMTYIAPDSEYHIIDALKKTHAHLPMIVYMKFPERFPSLYPTISGFRVHSDDRIDLLYVHVPLSKINR
;
A
#
# COMPACT_ATOMS: atom_id res chain seq x y z
N MET A 1 7.92 9.02 4.74
CA MET A 1 8.85 7.91 5.06
C MET A 1 8.49 6.74 4.15
N ALA A 2 7.34 6.08 4.38
CA ALA A 2 6.67 5.15 3.46
C ALA A 2 6.91 5.35 1.94
N LEU A 3 6.38 6.44 1.35
CA LEU A 3 6.51 6.71 -0.10
C LEU A 3 7.97 6.74 -0.58
N LYS A 4 8.89 7.29 0.23
CA LYS A 4 10.31 7.37 -0.14
C LYS A 4 10.94 5.97 -0.16
N ASP A 5 10.58 5.13 0.78
CA ASP A 5 11.08 3.75 0.84
C ASP A 5 10.49 2.92 -0.32
N VAL A 6 9.21 3.12 -0.65
CA VAL A 6 8.56 2.51 -1.84
C VAL A 6 9.22 2.99 -3.13
N GLN A 7 9.53 4.28 -3.27
CA GLN A 7 10.26 4.81 -4.42
C GLN A 7 11.65 4.18 -4.54
N ASN A 8 12.41 4.09 -3.44
CA ASN A 8 13.73 3.46 -3.45
C ASN A 8 13.66 1.98 -3.88
N VAL A 9 12.65 1.25 -3.42
CA VAL A 9 12.41 -0.15 -3.84
C VAL A 9 12.06 -0.21 -5.33
N ALA A 10 11.18 0.68 -5.80
CA ALA A 10 10.81 0.74 -7.20
C ALA A 10 12.02 1.01 -8.11
N ASP A 11 12.86 1.98 -7.74
CA ASP A 11 14.09 2.33 -8.45
C ASP A 11 15.07 1.15 -8.46
N THR A 12 15.22 0.45 -7.32
CA THR A 12 16.12 -0.71 -7.19
C THR A 12 15.65 -1.89 -8.04
N LEU A 13 14.34 -2.09 -8.16
CA LEU A 13 13.73 -3.15 -8.96
C LEU A 13 13.51 -2.76 -10.43
N ASN A 14 13.80 -1.50 -10.79
CA ASN A 14 13.55 -0.92 -12.10
C ASN A 14 12.09 -1.14 -12.57
N VAL A 15 11.14 -0.91 -11.66
CA VAL A 15 9.69 -0.98 -11.92
C VAL A 15 9.12 0.44 -12.01
N ASN A 16 8.06 0.63 -12.79
CA ASN A 16 7.41 1.94 -12.86
C ASN A 16 6.57 2.12 -11.59
N LEU A 17 6.83 3.20 -10.84
CA LEU A 17 5.97 3.56 -9.71
C LEU A 17 4.98 4.65 -10.14
N THR A 18 3.70 4.34 -10.12
CA THR A 18 2.63 5.32 -10.29
C THR A 18 1.99 5.61 -8.94
N GLN A 19 1.82 6.89 -8.62
CA GLN A 19 1.12 7.31 -7.41
C GLN A 19 -0.29 7.78 -7.77
N ILE A 20 -1.29 7.31 -7.02
CA ILE A 20 -2.67 7.81 -7.10
C ILE A 20 -3.09 8.34 -5.73
N ASP A 21 -3.74 9.51 -5.74
CA ASP A 21 -4.35 10.06 -4.55
C ASP A 21 -5.70 9.37 -4.28
N PHE A 22 -5.97 9.02 -3.02
CA PHE A 22 -7.23 8.38 -2.62
C PHE A 22 -8.46 9.12 -3.17
N ASP A 23 -8.49 10.45 -3.07
CA ASP A 23 -9.64 11.25 -3.49
C ASP A 23 -9.98 11.02 -4.96
N ARG A 24 -8.97 10.88 -5.84
CA ARG A 24 -9.19 10.63 -7.28
C ARG A 24 -9.83 9.27 -7.52
N LEU A 25 -9.44 8.27 -6.74
CA LEU A 25 -10.01 6.92 -6.79
C LEU A 25 -11.45 6.92 -6.25
N ASP A 26 -11.67 7.56 -5.10
CA ASP A 26 -12.97 7.64 -4.40
C ASP A 26 -14.01 8.44 -5.20
N PHE A 27 -13.60 9.52 -5.87
CA PHE A 27 -14.45 10.27 -6.80
C PHE A 27 -14.74 9.53 -8.11
N GLY A 28 -14.08 8.39 -8.35
CA GLY A 28 -14.24 7.61 -9.58
C GLY A 28 -13.68 8.30 -10.82
N GLU A 29 -12.58 9.05 -10.68
CA GLU A 29 -11.91 9.66 -11.83
C GLU A 29 -11.45 8.56 -12.80
N ALA A 30 -11.89 8.64 -14.06
CA ALA A 30 -11.70 7.58 -15.05
C ALA A 30 -10.23 7.13 -15.18
N ASN A 31 -9.28 8.08 -15.26
CA ASN A 31 -7.86 7.75 -15.38
C ASN A 31 -7.30 7.08 -14.12
N ALA A 32 -7.78 7.48 -12.93
CA ALA A 32 -7.34 6.89 -11.66
C ALA A 32 -7.91 5.46 -11.51
N LEU A 33 -9.17 5.25 -11.87
CA LEU A 33 -9.78 3.91 -11.88
C LEU A 33 -9.10 2.99 -12.89
N ASP A 34 -8.86 3.48 -14.11
CA ASP A 34 -8.18 2.70 -15.16
C ASP A 34 -6.77 2.28 -14.72
N THR A 35 -5.99 3.24 -14.21
CA THR A 35 -4.66 2.94 -13.67
C THR A 35 -4.73 1.97 -12.49
N PHE A 36 -5.68 2.16 -11.57
CA PHE A 36 -5.81 1.30 -10.39
C PHE A 36 -6.23 -0.13 -10.73
N TYR A 37 -7.22 -0.30 -11.61
CA TYR A 37 -7.73 -1.63 -11.96
C TYR A 37 -6.79 -2.40 -12.88
N ASN A 38 -5.96 -1.73 -13.68
CA ASN A 38 -5.08 -2.38 -14.64
C ASN A 38 -3.62 -2.51 -14.20
N ALA A 39 -3.17 -1.87 -13.11
CA ALA A 39 -1.78 -2.02 -12.68
C ALA A 39 -1.45 -3.49 -12.35
N ASP A 40 -0.20 -3.91 -12.54
CA ASP A 40 0.19 -5.29 -12.19
C ASP A 40 0.13 -5.51 -10.68
N VAL A 41 0.61 -4.55 -9.88
CA VAL A 41 0.64 -4.63 -8.41
C VAL A 41 0.05 -3.36 -7.79
N ALA A 42 -0.93 -3.51 -6.90
CA ALA A 42 -1.47 -2.43 -6.08
C ALA A 42 -0.90 -2.49 -4.66
N LEU A 43 -0.18 -1.45 -4.25
CA LEU A 43 0.19 -1.20 -2.88
C LEU A 43 -0.77 -0.14 -2.29
N VAL A 44 -1.69 -0.59 -1.44
CA VAL A 44 -2.80 0.23 -0.94
C VAL A 44 -2.57 0.60 0.52
N ASP A 45 -2.40 1.90 0.78
CA ASP A 45 -2.27 2.44 2.14
C ASP A 45 -3.66 2.53 2.82
N VAL A 46 -3.89 1.65 3.79
CA VAL A 46 -5.14 1.53 4.56
C VAL A 46 -5.02 2.14 5.96
N THR A 47 -4.03 3.01 6.19
CA THR A 47 -3.80 3.66 7.50
C THR A 47 -5.03 4.45 7.98
N VAL A 48 -5.72 5.14 7.07
CA VAL A 48 -6.87 5.99 7.42
C VAL A 48 -8.15 5.16 7.43
N GLN A 49 -8.69 4.93 8.63
CA GLN A 49 -9.85 4.06 8.83
C GLN A 49 -11.09 4.48 8.02
N GLN A 50 -11.32 5.78 7.84
CA GLN A 50 -12.45 6.31 7.07
C GLN A 50 -12.37 5.97 5.58
N GLN A 51 -11.17 5.71 5.06
CA GLN A 51 -10.92 5.36 3.65
C GLN A 51 -11.00 3.86 3.41
N GLN A 52 -10.86 3.03 4.47
CA GLN A 52 -10.81 1.57 4.35
C GLN A 52 -12.00 0.97 3.61
N PRO A 53 -13.28 1.34 3.88
CA PRO A 53 -14.40 0.74 3.15
C PRO A 53 -14.32 0.95 1.63
N SER A 54 -13.94 2.15 1.20
CA SER A 54 -13.78 2.50 -0.22
C SER A 54 -12.59 1.76 -0.85
N LEU A 55 -11.44 1.76 -0.16
CA LEU A 55 -10.26 1.02 -0.60
C LEU A 55 -10.51 -0.49 -0.71
N CYS A 56 -11.19 -1.09 0.27
CA CYS A 56 -11.58 -2.51 0.26
C CYS A 56 -12.54 -2.80 -0.91
N TYR A 57 -13.45 -1.90 -1.23
CA TYR A 57 -14.31 -2.02 -2.41
C TYR A 57 -13.49 -2.07 -3.71
N HIS A 58 -12.57 -1.12 -3.91
CA HIS A 58 -11.74 -1.09 -5.11
C HIS A 58 -10.83 -2.31 -5.24
N ILE A 59 -10.26 -2.80 -4.13
CA ILE A 59 -9.50 -4.06 -4.10
C ILE A 59 -10.38 -5.23 -4.55
N GLY A 60 -11.61 -5.35 -4.01
CA GLY A 60 -12.53 -6.41 -4.39
C GLY A 60 -12.92 -6.38 -5.87
N VAL A 61 -13.14 -5.19 -6.44
CA VAL A 61 -13.39 -5.02 -7.88
C VAL A 61 -12.18 -5.52 -8.68
N ARG A 62 -10.98 -5.11 -8.28
CA ARG A 62 -9.74 -5.51 -8.94
C ARG A 62 -9.54 -7.03 -8.90
N GLU A 63 -9.75 -7.67 -7.75
CA GLU A 63 -9.71 -9.14 -7.61
C GLU A 63 -10.73 -9.85 -8.51
N SER A 64 -11.94 -9.29 -8.64
CA SER A 64 -12.97 -9.84 -9.53
C SER A 64 -12.60 -9.78 -11.01
N MET A 65 -11.68 -8.89 -11.38
CA MET A 65 -11.12 -8.74 -12.74
C MET A 65 -9.81 -9.54 -12.93
N ASN A 66 -9.52 -10.51 -12.05
CA ASN A 66 -8.29 -11.32 -12.04
C ASN A 66 -6.99 -10.53 -11.77
N GLN A 67 -7.10 -9.30 -11.27
CA GLN A 67 -5.96 -8.45 -10.91
C GLN A 67 -5.64 -8.65 -9.41
N SER A 68 -5.05 -9.80 -9.09
CA SER A 68 -5.00 -10.32 -7.71
C SER A 68 -3.78 -9.90 -6.89
N TYR A 69 -2.77 -9.25 -7.48
CA TYR A 69 -1.59 -8.81 -6.75
C TYR A 69 -1.84 -7.49 -6.01
N ASN A 70 -2.58 -7.59 -4.90
CA ASN A 70 -2.86 -6.49 -3.99
C ASN A 70 -2.05 -6.66 -2.71
N ILE A 71 -1.39 -5.59 -2.25
CA ILE A 71 -0.61 -5.54 -1.01
C ILE A 71 -1.19 -4.44 -0.15
N LEU A 72 -1.56 -4.79 1.09
CA LEU A 72 -2.02 -3.81 2.06
C LEU A 72 -0.83 -3.19 2.78
N MET A 73 -0.89 -1.88 3.00
CA MET A 73 0.10 -1.15 3.78
C MET A 73 -0.58 -0.34 4.87
N THR A 74 -0.04 -0.32 6.07
CA THR A 74 -0.60 0.46 7.19
C THR A 74 0.49 0.99 8.11
N TYR A 75 0.23 2.13 8.72
CA TYR A 75 1.07 2.71 9.77
C TYR A 75 0.44 2.55 11.15
N ILE A 76 1.25 2.13 12.13
CA ILE A 76 0.87 2.07 13.53
C ILE A 76 1.73 3.05 14.32
N ALA A 77 1.09 3.90 15.13
CA ALA A 77 1.83 4.66 16.13
C ALA A 77 2.21 3.74 17.30
N PRO A 78 3.36 3.98 17.96
CA PRO A 78 3.89 3.09 19.00
C PRO A 78 2.95 2.84 20.20
N ASP A 79 1.99 3.73 20.44
CA ASP A 79 1.02 3.62 21.55
C ASP A 79 -0.41 3.27 21.07
N SER A 80 -0.60 2.93 19.78
CA SER A 80 -1.92 2.59 19.25
C SER A 80 -2.32 1.16 19.55
N GLU A 81 -3.61 0.95 19.83
CA GLU A 81 -4.20 -0.38 19.99
C GLU A 81 -4.17 -1.15 18.65
N TYR A 82 -3.66 -2.39 18.68
CA TYR A 82 -3.49 -3.25 17.51
C TYR A 82 -4.81 -3.79 16.92
N HIS A 83 -5.95 -3.49 17.54
CA HIS A 83 -7.24 -4.09 17.21
C HIS A 83 -7.67 -3.86 15.74
N ILE A 84 -7.28 -2.73 15.14
CA ILE A 84 -7.59 -2.43 13.73
C ILE A 84 -6.83 -3.36 12.77
N ILE A 85 -5.61 -3.76 13.14
CA ILE A 85 -4.75 -4.62 12.31
C ILE A 85 -5.25 -6.05 12.37
N ASP A 86 -5.70 -6.49 13.55
CA ASP A 86 -6.31 -7.81 13.70
C ASP A 86 -7.57 -7.92 12.85
N ALA A 87 -8.39 -6.87 12.79
CA ALA A 87 -9.56 -6.81 11.93
C ALA A 87 -9.18 -6.86 10.43
N LEU A 88 -8.19 -6.07 10.01
CA LEU A 88 -7.71 -6.06 8.62
C LEU A 88 -7.08 -7.40 8.22
N LYS A 89 -6.21 -7.96 9.07
CA LYS A 89 -5.60 -9.29 8.86
C LYS A 89 -6.64 -10.40 8.80
N LYS A 90 -7.69 -10.31 9.60
CA LYS A 90 -8.78 -11.30 9.57
C LYS A 90 -9.63 -11.18 8.31
N THR A 91 -9.91 -9.95 7.87
CA THR A 91 -10.79 -9.69 6.72
C THR A 91 -10.09 -9.93 5.38
N HIS A 92 -8.78 -9.68 5.32
CA HIS A 92 -7.95 -9.82 4.12
C HIS A 92 -6.77 -10.78 4.36
N ALA A 93 -7.04 -11.93 4.98
CA ALA A 93 -6.00 -12.90 5.33
C ALA A 93 -5.24 -13.46 4.11
N HIS A 94 -5.81 -13.35 2.92
CA HIS A 94 -5.19 -13.75 1.65
C HIS A 94 -4.25 -12.70 1.07
N LEU A 95 -4.25 -11.47 1.58
CA LEU A 95 -3.41 -10.38 1.09
C LEU A 95 -2.15 -10.21 1.95
N PRO A 96 -0.97 -10.05 1.33
CA PRO A 96 0.22 -9.63 2.07
C PRO A 96 0.02 -8.23 2.68
N MET A 97 0.47 -8.06 3.92
CA MET A 97 0.37 -6.79 4.65
C MET A 97 1.76 -6.31 5.09
N ILE A 98 2.10 -5.07 4.75
CA ILE A 98 3.29 -4.36 5.22
C ILE A 98 2.87 -3.37 6.31
N VAL A 99 3.52 -3.48 7.46
CA VAL A 99 3.24 -2.64 8.62
C VAL A 99 4.43 -1.71 8.89
N TYR A 100 4.19 -0.40 8.83
CA TYR A 100 5.17 0.60 9.21
C TYR A 100 4.94 1.03 10.67
N MET A 101 6.00 0.95 11.47
CA MET A 101 6.00 1.43 12.85
C MET A 101 7.14 2.41 13.05
N LYS A 102 6.86 3.56 13.66
CA LYS A 102 7.91 4.48 14.09
C LYS A 102 8.32 4.12 15.51
N PHE A 103 9.48 3.51 15.68
CA PHE A 103 10.07 3.31 17.00
C PHE A 103 10.58 4.64 17.56
N PRO A 104 10.46 4.90 18.87
CA PRO A 104 11.18 5.99 19.50
C PRO A 104 12.69 5.84 19.23
N GLU A 105 13.39 6.95 18.98
CA GLU A 105 14.83 7.08 18.64
C GLU A 105 15.82 6.45 19.65
N ARG A 106 15.36 5.63 20.61
CA ARG A 106 16.21 4.92 21.59
C ARG A 106 16.79 3.60 21.10
N PHE A 107 16.38 3.09 19.93
CA PHE A 107 16.93 1.87 19.36
C PHE A 107 17.20 2.03 17.86
N PRO A 108 18.28 2.73 17.46
CA PRO A 108 18.73 2.70 16.07
C PRO A 108 19.30 1.31 15.79
N SER A 109 18.79 0.65 14.77
CA SER A 109 19.12 -0.72 14.30
C SER A 109 18.52 -1.87 15.12
N LEU A 110 17.35 -2.36 14.70
CA LEU A 110 17.06 -3.81 14.72
C LEU A 110 15.81 -4.23 13.91
N TYR A 111 15.54 -3.70 12.72
CA TYR A 111 14.48 -4.26 11.86
C TYR A 111 14.88 -4.27 10.38
N PRO A 112 14.41 -5.28 9.61
CA PRO A 112 15.20 -5.89 8.55
C PRO A 112 15.11 -5.13 7.23
N THR A 113 16.23 -5.11 6.52
CA THR A 113 16.27 -4.91 5.07
C THR A 113 15.43 -5.99 4.41
N ILE A 114 14.37 -5.63 3.68
CA ILE A 114 13.65 -6.57 2.83
C ILE A 114 14.58 -6.91 1.67
N SER A 115 15.15 -8.12 1.72
CA SER A 115 16.03 -8.64 0.67
C SER A 115 15.22 -9.50 -0.31
N GLY A 116 15.26 -9.12 -1.59
CA GLY A 116 15.18 -10.04 -2.72
C GLY A 116 13.77 -10.33 -3.27
N PHE A 117 13.33 -9.53 -4.23
CA PHE A 117 12.54 -10.03 -5.35
C PHE A 117 13.44 -10.09 -6.60
N ARG A 118 13.47 -11.23 -7.28
CA ARG A 118 14.19 -11.43 -8.53
C ARG A 118 13.15 -11.47 -9.65
N VAL A 119 13.13 -10.46 -10.50
CA VAL A 119 12.22 -10.40 -11.66
C VAL A 119 12.93 -11.01 -12.88
N HIS A 120 12.24 -11.90 -13.58
CA HIS A 120 12.64 -12.41 -14.88
C HIS A 120 11.70 -11.83 -15.96
N SER A 121 12.30 -11.59 -17.13
CA SER A 121 11.75 -11.20 -18.44
C SER A 121 11.25 -9.75 -18.63
N ASP A 122 11.49 -9.27 -19.86
CA ASP A 122 11.49 -7.91 -20.41
C ASP A 122 10.17 -7.11 -20.39
N ASP A 123 9.14 -7.55 -19.68
CA ASP A 123 7.90 -6.77 -19.53
C ASP A 123 7.97 -5.94 -18.24
N ARG A 124 7.87 -4.61 -18.39
CA ARG A 124 7.97 -3.65 -17.28
C ARG A 124 6.75 -3.80 -16.36
N ILE A 125 6.99 -4.12 -15.10
CA ILE A 125 5.97 -4.22 -14.04
C ILE A 125 5.58 -2.81 -13.57
N ASP A 126 4.29 -2.51 -13.54
CA ASP A 126 3.73 -1.28 -12.98
C ASP A 126 3.32 -1.48 -11.51
N LEU A 127 4.04 -0.81 -10.60
CA LEU A 127 3.75 -0.74 -9.17
C LEU A 127 2.92 0.52 -8.89
N LEU A 128 1.78 0.37 -8.25
CA LEU A 128 0.92 1.47 -7.88
C LEU A 128 0.96 1.73 -6.38
N TYR A 129 1.23 2.97 -5.95
CA TYR A 129 1.14 3.38 -4.54
C TYR A 129 0.00 4.37 -4.33
N VAL A 130 -0.95 4.00 -3.46
CA VAL A 130 -2.01 4.93 -3.04
C VAL A 130 -1.48 5.80 -1.90
N HIS A 131 -1.38 7.11 -2.14
CA HIS A 131 -0.81 8.03 -1.17
C HIS A 131 -1.84 8.57 -0.18
N VAL A 132 -1.43 8.63 1.09
CA VAL A 132 -2.13 9.37 2.14
C VAL A 132 -1.24 10.50 2.66
N PRO A 133 -1.67 11.77 2.56
CA PRO A 133 -0.93 12.88 3.14
C PRO A 133 -0.98 12.82 4.68
N LEU A 134 0.20 12.90 5.31
CA LEU A 134 0.40 12.87 6.76
C LEU A 134 -0.43 13.92 7.53
N SER A 135 -0.91 14.97 6.87
CA SER A 135 -1.76 16.01 7.45
C SER A 135 -3.13 15.51 7.93
N LYS A 136 -3.55 14.32 7.49
CA LYS A 136 -4.83 13.69 7.88
C LYS A 136 -4.71 12.73 9.08
N ILE A 137 -3.50 12.42 9.54
CA ILE A 137 -3.25 11.45 10.63
C ILE A 137 -3.22 12.15 12.02
N ASN A 138 -3.11 13.48 12.06
CA ASN A 138 -3.06 14.28 13.30
C ASN A 138 -4.36 15.06 13.57
N ARG A 139 -5.54 14.47 13.35
CA ARG A 139 -6.81 15.02 13.84
C ARG A 139 -7.60 13.98 14.62
#